data_AF-A0A961MPQ0-F1
#
_entry.id   AF-A0A961MPQ0-F1
#
_cell.length_a   1.000
_cell.length_b   1.000
_cell.length_c   1.000
_cell.angle_alpha   90.00
_cell.angle_beta   90.00
_cell.angle_gamma   90.00
#
_symmetry.space_group_name_H-M   'P 1'
#
loop_
_entity.id
_entity.type
_entity.pdbx_description
1 polymer ?
#
loop_
_entity_poly.entity_id
_entity_poly.type
_entity_poly.pdbx_seq_one_letter_code
_entity_poly.pdbx_strand_id
1 'polypeptide(L)' 'MTPDLFLTAFVTLFVIIDPIGLVPLFVALTQGMSSAERRRVGFRAIAVGFFLLAAFGIAGESLL' A
#
# COMPACT_ATOMS: atom_id res chain seq x y z
N MET A 1 3.92 22.57 12.02
CA MET A 1 3.03 21.50 11.55
C MET A 1 2.17 21.08 12.72
N THR A 2 0.85 21.14 12.57
CA THR A 2 -0.10 20.80 13.63
C THR A 2 -0.32 19.28 13.67
N PRO A 3 -0.49 18.63 14.84
CA PRO A 3 -0.65 17.17 14.95
C PRO A 3 -1.85 16.63 14.15
N ASP A 4 -2.92 17.42 14.04
CA ASP A 4 -4.11 17.16 13.23
C ASP A 4 -3.79 16.92 11.74
N LEU A 5 -2.87 17.69 11.15
CA LEU A 5 -2.49 17.52 9.75
C LEU A 5 -1.91 16.12 9.48
N PHE A 6 -1.07 15.61 10.37
CA PHE A 6 -0.47 14.29 10.22
C PHE A 6 -1.51 13.18 10.33
N LEU A 7 -2.45 13.30 11.28
CA LEU A 7 -3.52 12.34 11.45
C LEU A 7 -4.45 12.34 10.23
N THR A 8 -4.85 13.52 9.74
CA THR A 8 -5.69 13.63 8.54
C THR A 8 -4.99 13.05 7.32
N ALA A 9 -3.74 13.43 7.05
CA ALA A 9 -2.99 12.90 5.92
C ALA A 9 -2.81 11.37 6.00
N PHE A 10 -2.53 10.84 7.19
CA PHE A 10 -2.44 9.41 7.42
C PHE A 10 -3.78 8.71 7.13
N VAL A 11 -4.89 9.22 7.67
CA VAL A 11 -6.23 8.64 7.44
C VAL A 11 -6.59 8.69 5.96
N THR A 12 -6.35 9.82 5.27
CA THR A 12 -6.56 9.94 3.84
C THR A 12 -5.76 8.89 3.06
N LEU A 13 -4.46 8.75 3.34
CA LEU A 13 -3.62 7.77 2.69
C LEU A 13 -4.07 6.33 2.99
N PHE A 14 -4.42 6.04 4.25
CA PHE A 14 -4.90 4.73 4.67
C PHE A 14 -6.19 4.34 3.94
N VAL A 15 -7.14 5.26 3.81
CA VAL A 15 -8.39 5.02 3.09
C VAL A 15 -8.14 4.84 1.58
N ILE A 16 -7.25 5.64 0.96
CA ILE A 16 -6.92 5.52 -0.47
C ILE A 16 -6.26 4.17 -0.79
N ILE A 17 -5.37 3.68 0.09
CA ILE A 17 -4.69 2.39 -0.09
C ILE A 17 -5.66 1.20 0.04
N ASP A 18 -6.76 1.37 0.80
CA ASP A 18 -7.74 0.33 1.10
C ASP A 18 -7.12 -0.99 1.62
N PRO A 19 -6.36 -0.96 2.72
CA PRO A 19 -5.74 -2.17 3.27
C PRO A 19 -6.80 -3.21 3.67
N ILE A 20 -8.01 -2.78 4.04
CA ILE A 20 -9.09 -3.70 4.45
C ILE A 20 -9.63 -4.47 3.24
N GLY A 21 -9.90 -3.80 2.11
CA GLY A 21 -10.34 -4.45 0.88
C GLY A 21 -9.27 -5.31 0.20
N LEU A 22 -8.00 -4.97 0.39
CA LEU A 22 -6.89 -5.74 -0.18
C LEU A 22 -6.60 -7.07 0.55
N VAL A 23 -6.94 -7.20 1.84
CA VAL A 23 -6.75 -8.45 2.60
C VAL A 23 -7.48 -9.66 1.97
N PRO A 24 -8.81 -9.63 1.73
CA PRO A 24 -9.51 -10.76 1.13
C PRO A 24 -9.05 -11.03 -0.31
N LEU A 25 -8.71 -9.99 -1.08
CA LEU A 25 -8.14 -10.13 -2.42
C LEU A 25 -6.80 -10.88 -2.38
N PHE A 26 -5.90 -10.49 -1.49
CA PHE A 26 -4.61 -11.14 -1.31
C PHE A 26 -4.77 -12.60 -0.87
N VAL A 27 -5.70 -12.88 0.04
CA VAL A 27 -6.02 -14.26 0.46
C VAL A 27 -6.52 -15.08 -0.71
N ALA A 28 -7.45 -14.56 -1.51
CA ALA A 28 -8.00 -15.24 -2.69
C ALA A 28 -6.91 -15.54 -3.74
N LEU A 29 -6.03 -14.58 -4.03
CA LEU A 29 -4.95 -14.72 -5.01
C LEU A 29 -3.81 -15.62 -4.56
N THR A 30 -3.67 -15.85 -3.25
CA THR A 30 -2.62 -16.70 -2.67
C THR A 30 -3.13 -18.05 -2.18
N GLN A 31 -4.37 -18.42 -2.52
CA GLN A 31 -4.91 -19.74 -2.20
C GLN A 31 -4.10 -20.85 -2.88
N GLY A 32 -3.85 -21.93 -2.14
CA GLY A 32 -3.04 -23.07 -2.62
C GLY A 32 -1.53 -22.85 -2.61
N MET A 33 -1.04 -21.63 -2.33
CA MET A 33 0.39 -21.36 -2.20
C MET A 33 0.93 -21.87 -0.86
N SER A 34 2.18 -22.33 -0.85
CA SER A 34 2.92 -22.56 0.40
C SER A 34 3.12 -21.24 1.16
N SER A 35 3.37 -21.33 2.47
CA SER A 35 3.65 -20.14 3.30
C SER A 35 4.86 -19.33 2.80
N ALA A 36 5.86 -20.00 2.23
CA ALA A 36 7.06 -19.36 1.67
C ALA A 36 6.73 -18.55 0.41
N GLU A 37 5.96 -19.12 -0.51
CA GLU A 37 5.50 -18.44 -1.73
C GLU A 37 4.61 -17.25 -1.40
N ARG A 38 3.63 -17.44 -0.51
CA ARG A 38 2.73 -16.37 -0.06
C ARG A 38 3.51 -15.21 0.55
N ARG A 39 4.54 -15.50 1.35
CA ARG A 39 5.41 -14.46 1.94
C ARG A 39 6.24 -13.73 0.87
N ARG A 40 6.75 -14.43 -0.15
CA ARG A 40 7.46 -13.81 -1.27
C ARG A 40 6.56 -12.89 -2.08
N VAL A 41 5.32 -13.29 -2.34
CA VAL A 41 4.32 -12.45 -3.01
C VAL A 41 4.00 -11.22 -2.16
N GLY A 42 3.82 -11.39 -0.84
CA GLY A 42 3.59 -10.28 0.09
C GLY A 42 4.71 -9.24 0.06
N PHE A 43 5.98 -9.66 0.15
CA PHE A 43 7.11 -8.73 0.05
C PHE A 43 7.20 -8.02 -1.29
N ARG A 44 6.91 -8.71 -2.40
CA ARG A 44 6.84 -8.08 -3.73
C ARG A 44 5.76 -7.02 -3.78
N ALA A 45 4.57 -7.32 -3.29
CA ALA A 45 3.46 -6.36 -3.25
C ALA A 45 3.81 -5.11 -2.42
N ILE A 46 4.41 -5.30 -1.25
CA ILE A 46 4.87 -4.19 -0.39
C ILE A 46 5.91 -3.33 -1.13
N ALA A 47 6.91 -3.96 -1.77
CA ALA A 47 7.94 -3.24 -2.49
C ALA A 47 7.35 -2.42 -3.66
N VAL A 48 6.46 -3.03 -4.46
CA VAL A 48 5.79 -2.34 -5.58
C VAL A 48 4.96 -1.17 -5.07
N GLY A 49 4.15 -1.37 -4.02
CA GLY A 49 3.34 -0.30 -3.42
C GLY A 49 4.21 0.84 -2.89
N PHE A 50 5.30 0.54 -2.19
CA PHE A 50 6.25 1.54 -1.72
C PHE A 50 6.86 2.36 -2.87
N PHE A 51 7.35 1.70 -3.92
CA PHE A 51 7.96 2.43 -5.05
C PHE A 51 6.95 3.26 -5.83
N LEU A 52 5.71 2.78 -6.00
CA LEU A 52 4.64 3.58 -6.61
C LEU A 52 4.34 4.82 -5.76
N LEU A 53 4.10 4.65 -4.46
CA LEU A 53 3.84 5.76 -3.56
C LEU A 53 5.00 6.76 -3.50
N ALA A 54 6.24 6.29 -3.45
CA ALA A 54 7.42 7.15 -3.46
C ALA A 54 7.55 7.90 -4.80
N ALA A 55 7.36 7.23 -5.94
CA ALA A 55 7.44 7.85 -7.25
C ALA A 55 6.38 8.95 -7.40
N PHE A 56 5.12 8.68 -7.04
CA PHE A 56 4.06 9.69 -7.07
C PHE A 56 4.22 10.76 -6.00
N GLY A 57 4.75 10.43 -4.82
CA GLY A 57 5.04 11.42 -3.78
C GLY A 57 6.13 12.42 -4.20
N ILE A 58 7.12 11.97 -4.98
CA ILE A 58 8.20 12.82 -5.50
C ILE A 58 7.76 13.56 -6.76
N ALA A 59 7.11 12.88 -7.71
CA ALA A 59 6.74 13.45 -9.01
C ALA A 59 5.38 14.17 -9.01
N GLY A 60 4.53 13.93 -8.01
CA GLY A 60 3.15 14.44 -7.96
C GLY A 60 3.07 15.96 -7.98
N GLU A 61 4.03 16.65 -7.36
CA GLU A 61 4.11 18.11 -7.39
C GLU A 61 4.49 18.66 -8.78
N SER A 62 5.12 17.83 -9.63
CA SER A 62 5.53 18.20 -10.99
C SER A 62 4.49 17.84 -12.06
N LEU A 63 3.52 16.98 -11.72
CA LEU A 63 2.49 16.48 -12.64
C LEU A 63 1.13 17.19 -12.43
N LEU A 64 0.96 17.87 -11.30
CA LEU A 64 -0.15 18.77 -10.97
C LEU A 64 0.16 20.21 -11.42
#